data_AF-A0A353N2W5-F1
#
_entry.id   AF-A0A353N2W5-F1
#
_cell.length_a   1.000
_cell.length_b   1.000
_cell.length_c   1.000
_cell.angle_alpha   90.00
_cell.angle_beta   90.00
_cell.angle_gamma   90.00
#
_symmetry.space_group_name_H-M   'P 1'
#
loop_
_entity.id
_entity.type
_entity.pdbx_description
1 polymer ?
#
loop_
_entity_poly.entity_id
_entity_poly.type
_entity_poly.pdbx_seq_one_letter_code
_entity_poly.pdbx_strand_id
1 'polypeptide(L)'
;MSQSERYQPSEEEIRGLLKKLDEEAEQSGYHLNPDRDFVFTLMEGLLVNQNRFGYLSCPCRLASGDAEDDRDMVCPCDYRDPDLDEYGSCYCSLYVTEKVLRGEQKVGSIPERRPGREEREAARKERSEVPATGTGGSLPYPVWRCRVCGYLAARENPPEVCPICKAKKERFERFM
;
A
#
# COMPACT_ATOMS: atom_id res chain seq x y z
N MET A 1 15.70 -33.37 11.78
CA MET A 1 15.34 -32.05 12.32
C MET A 1 13.84 -31.90 12.14
N SER A 2 13.14 -31.78 13.27
CA SER A 2 11.67 -31.83 13.40
C SER A 2 10.99 -30.86 12.43
N GLN A 3 9.97 -31.33 11.73
CA GLN A 3 9.10 -30.48 10.92
C GLN A 3 8.39 -29.51 11.89
N SER A 4 8.87 -28.27 11.93
CA SER A 4 8.19 -27.18 12.63
C SER A 4 6.79 -27.06 12.05
N GLU A 5 5.77 -27.10 12.91
CA GLU A 5 4.39 -26.81 12.55
C GLU A 5 4.35 -25.50 11.77
N ARG A 6 3.88 -25.56 10.52
CA ARG A 6 3.64 -24.36 9.73
C ARG A 6 2.46 -23.66 10.39
N TYR A 7 2.65 -22.42 10.83
CA TYR A 7 1.56 -21.60 11.33
C TYR A 7 0.47 -21.51 10.26
N GLN A 8 -0.75 -21.85 10.66
CA GLN A 8 -1.95 -21.78 9.84
C GLN A 8 -2.95 -20.89 10.60
N PRO A 9 -3.29 -19.70 10.09
CA PRO A 9 -4.24 -18.81 10.74
C PRO A 9 -5.62 -19.48 10.87
N SER A 10 -6.27 -19.26 12.00
CA SER A 10 -7.67 -19.62 12.20
C SER A 10 -8.60 -18.70 11.38
N GLU A 11 -9.81 -19.18 11.11
CA GLU A 11 -10.83 -18.39 10.43
C GLU A 11 -11.17 -17.09 11.21
N GLU A 12 -11.12 -17.14 12.54
CA GLU A 12 -11.33 -15.98 13.41
C GLU A 12 -10.22 -14.92 13.24
N GLU A 13 -8.96 -15.34 13.19
CA GLU A 13 -7.83 -14.42 12.93
C GLU A 13 -7.97 -13.76 11.55
N ILE A 14 -8.34 -14.53 10.53
CA ILE A 14 -8.52 -14.03 9.16
C ILE A 14 -9.68 -13.02 9.10
N ARG A 15 -10.83 -13.35 9.70
CA ARG A 15 -11.98 -12.43 9.79
C ARG A 15 -11.64 -11.18 10.61
N GLY A 16 -10.84 -11.33 11.66
CA GLY A 16 -10.34 -10.24 12.49
C GLY A 16 -9.49 -9.26 11.69
N LEU A 17 -8.51 -9.77 10.92
CA LEU A 17 -7.68 -8.93 10.06
C LEU A 17 -8.50 -8.28 8.94
N LEU A 18 -9.40 -9.03 8.28
CA LEU A 18 -10.30 -8.51 7.26
C LEU A 18 -11.09 -7.32 7.79
N LYS A 19 -11.78 -7.49 8.92
CA LYS A 19 -12.59 -6.43 9.53
C LYS A 19 -11.74 -5.20 9.82
N LYS A 20 -10.56 -5.39 10.42
CA LYS A 20 -9.65 -4.29 10.74
C LYS A 20 -9.25 -3.50 9.49
N LEU A 21 -8.78 -4.19 8.44
CA LEU A 21 -8.31 -3.52 7.22
C LEU A 21 -9.46 -2.88 6.43
N ASP A 22 -10.65 -3.49 6.41
CA ASP A 22 -11.84 -2.94 5.77
C ASP A 22 -12.28 -1.64 6.46
N GLU A 23 -12.35 -1.63 7.79
CA GLU A 23 -12.67 -0.42 8.58
C GLU A 23 -11.63 0.70 8.38
N GLU A 24 -10.33 0.38 8.44
CA GLU A 24 -9.25 1.34 8.22
C GLU A 24 -9.27 1.92 6.79
N ALA A 25 -9.56 1.08 5.79
CA ALA A 25 -9.66 1.48 4.39
C ALA A 25 -10.80 2.48 4.21
N GLU A 26 -12.02 2.14 4.62
CA GLU A 26 -13.21 3.00 4.46
C GLU A 26 -13.06 4.31 5.27
N GLN A 27 -12.51 4.22 6.48
CA GLN A 27 -12.17 5.40 7.31
C GLN A 27 -11.08 6.27 6.71
N SER A 28 -10.32 5.79 5.73
CA SER A 28 -9.30 6.57 5.01
C SER A 28 -9.70 6.91 3.57
N GLY A 29 -10.86 6.45 3.10
CA GLY A 29 -11.36 6.70 1.74
C GLY A 29 -10.78 5.75 0.68
N TYR A 30 -10.31 4.59 1.10
CA TYR A 30 -9.91 3.46 0.25
C TYR A 30 -10.95 2.35 0.36
N HIS A 31 -10.91 1.41 -0.58
CA HIS A 31 -11.82 0.28 -0.61
C HIS A 31 -11.05 -1.03 -0.77
N LEU A 32 -11.50 -2.08 -0.07
CA LEU A 32 -11.06 -3.44 -0.37
C LEU A 32 -11.83 -4.00 -1.57
N ASN A 33 -11.22 -4.98 -2.23
CA ASN A 33 -11.82 -5.69 -3.35
C ASN A 33 -13.15 -6.36 -2.92
N PRO A 34 -14.23 -6.22 -3.71
CA PRO A 34 -15.54 -6.81 -3.38
C PRO A 34 -15.56 -8.34 -3.39
N ASP A 35 -14.61 -9.01 -4.05
CA ASP A 35 -14.47 -10.47 -4.01
C ASP A 35 -13.94 -10.92 -2.64
N ARG A 36 -14.87 -11.25 -1.74
CA ARG A 36 -14.54 -11.58 -0.34
C ARG A 36 -13.80 -12.90 -0.20
N ASP A 37 -14.05 -13.88 -1.06
CA ASP A 37 -13.33 -15.15 -1.02
C ASP A 37 -11.86 -14.93 -1.43
N PHE A 38 -11.63 -14.15 -2.49
CA PHE A 38 -10.29 -13.75 -2.88
C PHE A 38 -9.57 -12.96 -1.78
N VAL A 39 -10.22 -11.93 -1.22
CA VAL A 39 -9.64 -11.13 -0.12
C VAL A 39 -9.32 -12.00 1.10
N PHE A 40 -10.14 -13.00 1.41
CA PHE A 40 -9.90 -13.94 2.51
C PHE A 40 -8.56 -14.67 2.34
N THR A 41 -8.22 -15.10 1.13
CA THR A 41 -6.92 -15.74 0.84
C THR A 41 -5.74 -14.78 1.01
N LEU A 42 -5.92 -13.48 0.69
CA LEU A 42 -4.89 -12.47 0.90
C LEU A 42 -4.66 -12.19 2.39
N MET A 43 -5.72 -12.20 3.19
CA MET A 43 -5.63 -12.05 4.64
C MET A 43 -4.87 -13.21 5.28
N GLU A 44 -5.16 -14.45 4.85
CA GLU A 44 -4.39 -15.63 5.26
C GLU A 44 -2.90 -15.46 4.94
N GLY A 45 -2.57 -15.09 3.70
CA GLY A 45 -1.19 -14.83 3.28
C GLY A 45 -0.49 -13.74 4.10
N LEU A 46 -1.21 -12.65 4.41
CA LEU A 46 -0.71 -11.56 5.26
C LEU A 46 -0.40 -12.04 6.68
N LEU A 47 -1.28 -12.83 7.29
CA LEU A 47 -1.08 -13.37 8.64
C LEU A 47 0.08 -14.38 8.67
N VAL A 48 0.17 -15.27 7.68
CA VAL A 48 1.29 -16.21 7.55
C VAL A 48 2.61 -15.45 7.43
N ASN A 49 2.65 -14.41 6.60
CA ASN A 49 3.82 -13.55 6.46
C ASN A 49 4.14 -12.78 7.73
N GLN A 50 3.13 -12.28 8.43
CA GLN A 50 3.32 -11.58 9.71
C GLN A 50 3.92 -12.51 10.77
N ASN A 51 3.41 -13.73 10.90
CA ASN A 51 3.98 -14.71 11.82
C ASN A 51 5.42 -15.09 11.43
N ARG A 52 5.71 -15.17 10.12
CA ARG A 52 7.03 -15.57 9.61
C ARG A 52 8.10 -14.48 9.74
N PHE A 53 7.76 -13.23 9.42
CA PHE A 53 8.73 -12.13 9.28
C PHE A 53 8.59 -11.05 10.35
N GLY A 54 7.49 -11.06 11.12
CA GLY A 54 7.20 -10.06 12.15
C GLY A 54 6.49 -8.80 11.63
N TYR A 55 6.14 -8.75 10.34
CA TYR A 55 5.44 -7.63 9.71
C TYR A 55 4.52 -8.11 8.59
N LEU A 56 3.50 -7.31 8.25
CA LEU A 56 2.51 -7.59 7.20
C LEU A 56 3.13 -7.48 5.79
N SER A 57 4.06 -8.37 5.47
CA SER A 57 4.71 -8.45 4.16
C SER A 57 3.70 -8.74 3.07
N CYS A 58 3.72 -7.99 1.95
CA CYS A 58 2.77 -8.15 0.85
C CYS A 58 2.66 -9.64 0.41
N PRO A 59 1.45 -10.23 0.39
CA PRO A 59 1.26 -11.66 0.17
C PRO A 59 1.61 -12.11 -1.26
N CYS A 60 1.67 -11.17 -2.21
CA CYS A 60 1.98 -11.45 -3.63
C CYS A 60 3.42 -11.08 -4.02
N ARG A 61 4.26 -10.67 -3.07
CA ARG A 61 5.68 -10.36 -3.30
C ARG A 61 6.55 -11.27 -2.44
N LEU A 62 7.74 -11.59 -2.93
CA LEU A 62 8.70 -12.36 -2.17
C LEU A 62 9.41 -11.45 -1.16
N ALA A 63 9.16 -11.68 0.12
CA ALA A 63 9.86 -11.02 1.21
C ALA A 63 11.34 -11.43 1.24
N SER A 64 12.23 -10.46 1.49
CA SER A 64 13.63 -10.72 1.81
C SER A 64 13.79 -11.27 3.23
N GLY A 65 12.84 -10.95 4.12
CA GLY A 65 12.92 -11.24 5.55
C GLY A 65 13.65 -10.17 6.36
N ASP A 66 14.14 -9.12 5.70
CA ASP A 66 14.73 -7.94 6.33
C ASP A 66 13.69 -6.81 6.33
N ALA A 67 13.27 -6.36 7.53
CA ALA A 67 12.23 -5.35 7.67
C ALA A 67 12.65 -3.96 7.13
N GLU A 68 13.95 -3.66 7.09
CA GLU A 68 14.46 -2.42 6.53
C GLU A 68 14.49 -2.45 4.99
N ASP A 69 14.74 -3.62 4.40
CA ASP A 69 14.68 -3.81 2.95
C ASP A 69 13.24 -3.94 2.42
N ASP A 70 12.34 -4.54 3.20
CA ASP A 70 10.95 -4.78 2.81
C ASP A 70 9.97 -3.67 3.23
N ARG A 71 10.45 -2.59 3.85
CA ARG A 71 9.61 -1.48 4.32
C ARG A 71 8.70 -0.93 3.21
N ASP A 72 9.20 -0.86 1.98
CA ASP A 72 8.49 -0.41 0.78
C ASP A 72 7.27 -1.27 0.43
N MET A 73 7.28 -2.55 0.83
CA MET A 73 6.26 -3.55 0.52
C MET A 73 5.47 -4.05 1.73
N VAL A 74 5.66 -3.47 2.92
CA VAL A 74 4.76 -3.70 4.07
C VAL A 74 3.37 -3.20 3.70
N CYS A 75 2.33 -4.02 3.91
CA CYS A 75 0.96 -3.68 3.55
C CYS A 75 0.36 -2.61 4.49
N PRO A 76 -0.25 -1.52 3.97
CA PRO A 76 -0.32 -1.12 2.56
C PRO A 76 1.02 -0.54 2.05
N CYS A 77 1.49 -1.05 0.90
CA CYS A 77 2.81 -0.71 0.36
C CYS A 77 2.86 0.65 -0.34
N ASP A 78 4.07 1.19 -0.54
CA ASP A 78 4.31 2.48 -1.20
C ASP A 78 3.76 2.55 -2.63
N TYR A 79 3.60 1.40 -3.28
CA TYR A 79 3.11 1.27 -4.65
C TYR A 79 1.58 1.31 -4.78
N ARG A 80 0.83 1.18 -3.67
CA ARG A 80 -0.63 1.03 -3.70
C ARG A 80 -1.30 2.22 -4.38
N ASP A 81 -0.95 3.43 -3.96
CA ASP A 81 -1.60 4.65 -4.43
C ASP A 81 -1.35 4.90 -5.93
N PRO A 82 -0.10 4.87 -6.46
CA PRO A 82 0.12 4.99 -7.91
C PRO A 82 -0.49 3.83 -8.71
N ASP A 83 -0.55 2.61 -8.16
CA ASP A 83 -1.26 1.49 -8.80
C ASP A 83 -2.78 1.74 -8.89
N LEU A 84 -3.40 2.29 -7.83
CA LEU A 84 -4.81 2.65 -7.82
C LEU A 84 -5.12 3.75 -8.84
N ASP A 85 -4.28 4.79 -8.90
CA ASP A 85 -4.43 5.89 -9.84
C ASP A 85 -4.39 5.43 -11.30
N GLU A 86 -3.45 4.53 -11.65
CA GLU A 86 -3.20 4.13 -13.04
C GLU A 86 -4.06 2.93 -13.47
N TYR A 87 -4.21 1.93 -12.60
CA TYR A 87 -4.79 0.63 -12.95
C TYR A 87 -6.10 0.32 -12.22
N GLY A 88 -6.48 1.13 -11.23
CA GLY A 88 -7.70 0.94 -10.46
C GLY A 88 -7.62 -0.10 -9.34
N SER A 89 -6.48 -0.78 -9.16
CA SER A 89 -6.22 -1.77 -8.12
C SER A 89 -4.74 -1.80 -7.75
N CYS A 90 -4.39 -2.13 -6.52
CA CYS A 90 -3.00 -2.41 -6.17
C CYS A 90 -2.49 -3.73 -6.76
N TYR A 91 -1.18 -3.97 -6.74
CA TYR A 91 -0.57 -5.17 -7.33
C TYR A 91 -1.22 -6.50 -6.92
N CYS A 92 -1.50 -6.70 -5.63
CA CYS A 92 -2.17 -7.91 -5.14
C CYS A 92 -3.70 -7.88 -5.30
N SER A 93 -4.26 -6.81 -5.87
CA SER A 93 -5.70 -6.58 -6.01
C SER A 93 -6.47 -6.56 -4.69
N LEU A 94 -5.81 -6.28 -3.56
CA LEU A 94 -6.47 -6.12 -2.26
C LEU A 94 -7.25 -4.81 -2.17
N TYR A 95 -6.61 -3.69 -2.53
CA TYR A 95 -7.22 -2.37 -2.56
C TYR A 95 -7.65 -2.03 -3.98
N VAL A 96 -8.81 -1.41 -4.11
CA VAL A 96 -9.40 -1.02 -5.40
C VAL A 96 -9.97 0.40 -5.35
N THR A 97 -10.13 1.00 -6.52
CA THR A 97 -10.83 2.28 -6.67
C THR A 97 -12.34 2.12 -6.56
N GLU A 98 -13.05 3.22 -6.32
CA GLU A 98 -14.52 3.24 -6.28
C GLU A 98 -15.15 2.76 -7.61
N LYS A 99 -14.52 3.06 -8.76
CA LYS A 99 -14.98 2.57 -10.07
C LYS A 99 -14.98 1.04 -10.14
N VAL A 100 -13.93 0.41 -9.63
CA VAL A 100 -13.83 -1.05 -9.56
C VAL A 100 -14.84 -1.61 -8.55
N LEU A 101 -14.96 -0.99 -7.37
CA LEU A 101 -15.93 -1.40 -6.36
C LEU A 101 -17.37 -1.42 -6.91
N ARG A 102 -17.72 -0.43 -7.74
CA ARG A 102 -19.03 -0.32 -8.41
C ARG A 102 -19.19 -1.21 -9.64
N GLY A 103 -18.15 -1.94 -10.04
CA GLY A 103 -18.15 -2.80 -11.24
C GLY A 103 -18.04 -2.03 -12.56
N GLU A 104 -17.72 -0.74 -12.52
CA GLU A 104 -17.53 0.11 -13.70
C GLU A 104 -16.17 -0.15 -14.40
N GLN A 105 -15.22 -0.73 -13.67
CA GLN A 105 -13.90 -1.14 -14.16
C GLN A 105 -13.57 -2.54 -13.67
N LYS A 106 -12.98 -3.37 -14.53
CA LYS A 106 -12.53 -4.71 -14.16
C LYS A 106 -11.10 -4.65 -13.61
N VAL A 107 -10.85 -5.45 -12.58
CA VAL A 107 -9.49 -5.72 -12.08
C VAL A 107 -8.77 -6.64 -13.06
N GLY A 108 -7.49 -6.39 -13.29
CA GLY A 108 -6.60 -7.22 -14.11
C GLY A 108 -5.21 -7.30 -13.51
N SER A 109 -4.32 -8.04 -14.18
CA SER A 109 -2.91 -8.04 -13.84
C SER A 109 -2.30 -6.66 -14.15
N ILE A 110 -1.47 -6.17 -13.25
CA ILE A 110 -0.76 -4.89 -13.39
C ILE A 110 0.75 -5.13 -13.33
N PRO A 111 1.58 -4.26 -13.92
CA PRO A 111 3.04 -4.40 -13.83
C PRO A 111 3.55 -4.25 -12.40
N GLU A 112 4.63 -4.94 -12.06
CA GLU A 112 5.33 -4.77 -10.79
C GLU A 112 6.10 -3.44 -10.80
N ARG A 113 5.72 -2.51 -9.91
CA ARG A 113 6.42 -1.22 -9.74
C ARG A 113 7.63 -1.30 -8.82
N ARG A 114 7.72 -2.34 -7.97
CA ARG A 114 8.86 -2.51 -7.06
C ARG A 114 10.13 -2.78 -7.88
N PRO A 115 11.16 -1.93 -7.76
CA PRO A 115 12.41 -2.13 -8.49
C PRO A 115 13.11 -3.43 -8.08
N GLY A 116 13.98 -3.92 -8.96
CA GLY A 116 14.80 -5.11 -8.68
C GLY A 116 15.69 -4.91 -7.46
N ARG A 117 16.10 -6.00 -6.80
CA ARG A 117 16.94 -5.92 -5.59
C ARG A 117 18.22 -5.11 -5.80
N GLU A 118 18.93 -5.32 -6.91
CA GLU A 118 20.16 -4.59 -7.23
C GLU A 118 19.91 -3.07 -7.36
N GLU A 119 18.82 -2.68 -8.00
CA GLU A 119 18.42 -1.27 -8.15
C GLU A 119 18.08 -0.63 -6.80
N ARG A 120 17.36 -1.36 -5.93
CA ARG A 120 17.02 -0.88 -4.57
C ARG A 120 18.27 -0.73 -3.69
N GLU A 121 19.20 -1.68 -3.77
CA GLU A 121 20.49 -1.62 -3.07
C GLU A 121 21.36 -0.45 -3.57
N ALA A 122 21.41 -0.20 -4.88
CA ALA A 122 22.10 0.95 -5.46
C ALA A 122 21.50 2.28 -4.95
N ALA A 123 20.17 2.43 -5.01
CA ALA A 123 19.49 3.64 -4.54
C ALA A 123 19.67 3.88 -3.03
N ARG A 124 19.81 2.81 -2.22
CA ARG A 124 20.11 2.91 -0.78
C ARG A 124 21.52 3.43 -0.54
N LYS A 125 22.51 2.99 -1.33
CA LYS A 125 23.89 3.47 -1.23
C LYS A 125 23.97 4.95 -1.58
N GLU A 126 23.36 5.36 -2.69
CA GLU A 126 23.30 6.77 -3.12
C GLU A 126 22.69 7.68 -2.03
N ARG A 127 21.55 7.29 -1.44
CA ARG A 127 20.91 8.05 -0.35
C ARG A 127 21.77 8.16 0.91
N SER A 128 22.65 7.18 1.17
CA SER A 128 23.50 7.17 2.35
C SER A 128 24.72 8.09 2.20
N GLU A 129 25.07 8.45 0.96
CA GLU A 129 26.20 9.30 0.62
C GLU A 129 25.83 10.80 0.51
N VAL A 130 24.53 11.13 0.45
CA VAL A 130 24.07 12.53 0.44
C VAL A 130 24.03 13.07 1.88
N PRO A 131 24.82 14.09 2.25
CA PRO A 131 24.76 14.67 3.57
C PRO A 131 23.38 15.33 3.82
N ALA A 132 22.86 15.18 5.04
CA ALA A 132 21.60 15.77 5.50
C ALA A 132 21.66 17.31 5.66
N THR A 133 22.40 18.01 4.80
CA THR A 133 22.38 19.46 4.70
C THR A 133 21.13 19.84 3.92
N GLY A 134 20.04 20.06 4.67
CA GLY A 134 18.80 20.61 4.14
C GLY A 134 19.00 22.03 3.64
N THR A 135 19.24 22.17 2.34
CA THR A 135 19.17 23.46 1.64
C THR A 135 18.49 23.25 0.29
N GLY A 136 17.22 23.65 0.20
CA GLY A 136 16.57 24.12 -1.04
C GLY A 136 16.40 23.15 -2.21
N GLY A 137 16.44 21.83 -2.00
CA GLY A 137 16.16 20.86 -3.06
C GLY A 137 14.67 20.77 -3.42
N SER A 138 14.36 20.54 -4.70
CA SER A 138 13.01 20.19 -5.13
C SER A 138 12.55 18.93 -4.41
N LEU A 139 11.34 18.94 -3.84
CA LEU A 139 10.75 17.76 -3.22
C LEU A 139 10.65 16.62 -4.24
N PRO A 140 10.86 15.35 -3.83
CA PRO A 140 10.77 14.21 -4.73
C PRO A 140 9.37 14.01 -5.31
N TYR A 141 8.35 14.55 -4.64
CA TYR A 141 6.96 14.55 -5.09
C TYR A 141 6.37 15.95 -4.92
N PRO A 142 5.38 16.33 -5.76
CA PRO A 142 4.55 17.48 -5.46
C PRO A 142 3.79 17.26 -4.15
N VAL A 143 3.49 18.37 -3.47
CA VAL A 143 2.68 18.37 -2.25
C VAL A 143 1.28 18.83 -2.60
N TRP A 144 0.31 17.97 -2.32
CA TRP A 144 -1.11 18.27 -2.49
C TRP A 144 -1.73 18.68 -1.17
N ARG A 145 -2.53 19.75 -1.18
CA ARG A 145 -3.24 20.27 -0.01
C ARG A 145 -4.74 20.15 -0.19
N CYS A 146 -5.42 19.52 0.77
CA CYS A 146 -6.88 19.54 0.81
C CYS A 146 -7.39 20.95 1.15
N ARG A 147 -8.20 21.54 0.27
CA ARG A 147 -8.79 22.89 0.47
C ARG A 147 -9.89 22.93 1.55
N VAL A 148 -10.29 21.79 2.12
CA VAL A 148 -11.31 21.71 3.17
C VAL A 148 -10.65 21.71 4.55
N CYS A 149 -9.76 20.75 4.82
CA CYS A 149 -9.17 20.57 6.15
C CYS A 149 -7.67 20.83 6.24
N GLY A 150 -6.99 21.13 5.12
CA GLY A 150 -5.56 21.41 5.08
C GLY A 150 -4.63 20.19 5.10
N TYR A 151 -5.15 18.97 5.03
CA TYR A 151 -4.34 17.74 4.91
C TYR A 151 -3.32 17.85 3.77
N LEU A 152 -2.07 17.47 4.03
CA LEU A 152 -0.96 17.50 3.08
C LEU A 152 -0.54 16.08 2.70
N ALA A 153 -0.39 15.83 1.40
CA ALA A 153 0.11 14.57 0.86
C ALA A 153 1.22 14.83 -0.17
N ALA A 154 2.42 14.28 0.08
CA ALA A 154 3.50 14.27 -0.90
C ALA A 154 3.42 13.00 -1.74
N ARG A 155 2.85 13.11 -2.94
CA ARG A 155 2.51 12.01 -3.86
C ARG A 155 2.48 12.55 -5.29
N GLU A 156 2.59 11.68 -6.29
CA GLU A 156 2.46 12.08 -7.70
C GLU A 156 1.10 12.75 -7.97
N ASN A 157 0.01 12.12 -7.51
CA ASN A 157 -1.35 12.66 -7.60
C ASN A 157 -1.97 12.85 -6.20
N PRO A 158 -2.99 13.72 -6.04
CA PRO A 158 -3.72 13.82 -4.79
C PRO A 158 -4.56 12.56 -4.57
N PRO A 159 -4.82 12.16 -3.31
CA PRO A 159 -5.72 11.05 -3.01
C PRO A 159 -7.11 11.25 -3.63
N GLU A 160 -7.75 10.16 -4.06
CA GLU A 160 -9.14 10.17 -4.56
C GLU A 160 -10.12 10.80 -3.56
N VAL A 161 -9.89 10.50 -2.27
CA VAL A 161 -10.67 11.03 -1.15
C VAL A 161 -9.70 11.46 -0.05
N CYS A 162 -9.93 12.62 0.54
CA CYS A 162 -9.15 13.09 1.68
C CYS A 162 -9.38 12.15 2.88
N PRO A 163 -8.31 11.54 3.46
CA PRO A 163 -8.44 10.60 4.56
C PRO A 163 -8.96 11.26 5.84
N ILE A 164 -8.86 12.59 5.94
CA ILE A 164 -9.25 13.35 7.14
C ILE A 164 -10.71 13.82 7.05
N CYS A 165 -11.10 14.48 5.96
CA CYS A 165 -12.40 15.15 5.85
C CYS A 165 -13.32 14.62 4.75
N LYS A 166 -12.89 13.58 4.02
CA LYS A 166 -13.67 12.94 2.95
C LYS A 166 -13.97 13.79 1.71
N ALA A 167 -13.33 14.96 1.60
CA ALA A 167 -13.39 15.77 0.39
C ALA A 167 -12.77 15.00 -0.80
N LYS A 168 -13.42 15.04 -1.97
CA LYS A 168 -12.94 14.39 -3.20
C LYS A 168 -11.66 15.01 -3.73
N LYS A 169 -10.94 14.29 -4.59
CA LYS A 169 -9.69 14.68 -5.29
C LYS A 169 -9.71 16.09 -5.86
N GLU A 170 -10.85 16.49 -6.44
CA GLU A 170 -11.11 17.80 -7.04
C GLU A 170 -10.93 18.98 -6.05
N ARG A 171 -11.02 18.69 -4.75
CA ARG A 171 -10.85 19.66 -3.65
C ARG A 171 -9.40 19.79 -3.21
N PHE A 172 -8.45 19.10 -3.83
CA PHE A 172 -7.03 19.29 -3.59
C PHE A 172 -6.45 20.34 -4.54
N GLU A 173 -5.47 21.09 -4.05
CA GLU A 173 -4.66 22.01 -4.85
C GLU A 173 -3.19 21.63 -4.69
N ARG A 174 -2.39 21.88 -5.74
CA ARG A 174 -0.94 21.75 -5.64
C ARG A 174 -0.41 22.87 -4.76
N PHE A 175 0.25 22.51 -3.67
CA PHE A 175 0.84 23.42 -2.70
C PHE A 175 2.30 23.72 -3.04
N MET A 176 3.08 22.67 -3.41
CA MET A 176 4.49 22.75 -3.83
C MET A 176 4.75 21.72 -4.95
#